data_AF-A0A845BRJ4-F1
#
_entry.id   AF-A0A845BRJ4-F1
#
_cell.length_a   1.000
_cell.length_b   1.000
_cell.length_c   1.000
_cell.angle_alpha   90.00
_cell.angle_beta   90.00
_cell.angle_gamma   90.00
#
_symmetry.space_group_name_H-M   'P 1'
#
loop_
_entity.id
_entity.type
_entity.pdbx_description
1 polymer ?
#
loop_
_entity_poly.entity_id
_entity_poly.type
_entity_poly.pdbx_seq_one_letter_code
_entity_poly.pdbx_strand_id
1 'polypeptide(L)' 'MTDIFDRAQELEQRQRETALARQAEAARRRGGSLSHCYDCGYEIPPLRREKVPGCTRCVECQAAAEKAMR' A
#
# COMPACT_ATOMS: atom_id res chain seq x y z
N MET A 1 36.66 15.55 7.37
CA MET A 1 36.56 14.70 8.56
C MET A 1 35.08 14.47 8.76
N THR A 2 34.61 13.25 8.51
CA THR A 2 33.18 12.92 8.56
C THR A 2 32.84 12.63 10.01
N ASP A 3 32.05 13.49 10.62
CA ASP A 3 31.70 13.37 12.04
C ASP A 3 30.57 12.36 12.24
N ILE A 4 30.29 12.05 13.51
CA ILE A 4 29.24 11.10 13.88
C ILE A 4 27.87 11.55 13.33
N PHE A 5 27.65 12.86 13.28
CA PHE A 5 26.43 13.45 12.71
C PHE A 5 26.31 13.21 11.20
N ASP A 6 27.40 13.40 10.44
CA ASP A 6 27.40 13.15 9.00
C ASP A 6 27.09 11.67 8.70
N ARG A 7 27.63 10.75 9.50
CA ARG A 7 27.36 9.31 9.37
C ARG A 7 25.92 8.95 9.75
N ALA A 8 25.36 9.58 10.77
CA ALA A 8 23.97 9.37 11.17
C ALA A 8 23.00 9.83 10.07
N GLN A 9 23.25 11.01 9.50
CA GLN A 9 22.46 11.57 8.40
C GLN A 9 22.50 10.68 7.15
N GLU A 10 23.68 10.17 6.79
CA GLU A 10 23.82 9.23 5.67
C GLU A 10 23.01 7.93 5.89
N LEU A 11 23.00 7.41 7.12
CA LEU A 11 22.23 6.21 7.47
C LEU A 11 20.72 6.47 7.35
N GLU A 12 20.23 7.58 7.91
CA GLU A 12 18.81 7.97 7.83
C GLU A 12 18.37 8.13 6.37
N GLN A 13 19.19 8.79 5.55
CA GLN A 13 18.90 9.01 4.14
C GLN A 13 18.78 7.68 3.38
N ARG A 14 19.73 6.76 3.58
CA ARG A 14 19.68 5.41 2.97
C ARG A 14 18.46 4.61 3.43
N GLN A 15 18.13 4.65 4.72
CA GLN A 15 16.97 3.96 5.26
C GLN A 15 15.67 4.51 4.66
N ARG A 16 15.56 5.83 4.56
CA ARG A 16 14.42 6.52 3.95
C ARG A 16 14.24 6.13 2.48
N GLU A 17 15.31 6.18 1.70
CA GLU A 17 15.28 5.79 0.28
C GLU A 17 14.88 4.33 0.10
N THR A 18 15.43 3.44 0.93
CA THR A 18 15.07 2.01 0.91
C THR A 18 13.60 1.78 1.24
N ALA A 19 13.06 2.48 2.24
CA ALA A 19 11.66 2.38 2.62
C ALA A 19 10.73 2.87 1.50
N LEU A 20 11.06 4.02 0.88
CA LEU A 20 10.31 4.55 -0.26
C LEU A 20 10.35 3.61 -1.47
N ALA A 21 11.52 3.04 -1.79
CA ALA A 21 11.67 2.09 -2.89
C ALA A 21 10.83 0.83 -2.66
N ARG A 22 10.85 0.26 -1.43
CA ARG A 22 10.02 -0.88 -1.06
C ARG A 22 8.53 -0.58 -1.17
N GLN A 23 8.09 0.59 -0.71
CA GLN A 23 6.69 0.99 -0.79
C GLN A 23 6.23 1.18 -2.25
N ALA A 24 7.07 1.81 -3.08
CA ALA A 24 6.81 1.98 -4.50
C ALA A 24 6.73 0.63 -5.24
N GLU A 25 7.62 -0.30 -4.91
CA GLU A 25 7.60 -1.64 -5.47
C GLU A 25 6.36 -2.43 -5.02
N ALA A 26 6.00 -2.35 -3.74
CA ALA A 26 4.78 -2.96 -3.21
C ALA A 26 3.52 -2.39 -3.88
N ALA A 27 3.49 -1.10 -4.19
CA ALA A 27 2.40 -0.48 -4.94
C ALA A 27 2.33 -0.99 -6.39
N ARG A 28 3.48 -1.15 -7.06
CA ARG A 28 3.56 -1.71 -8.43
C ARG A 28 3.16 -3.19 -8.51
N ARG A 29 3.45 -3.97 -7.47
CA ARG A 29 3.09 -5.40 -7.39
C ARG A 29 1.60 -5.64 -7.14
N ARG A 30 0.81 -4.62 -6.81
CA ARG A 30 -0.65 -4.76 -6.71
C ARG A 30 -1.18 -5.01 -8.12
N GLY A 31 -1.45 -6.28 -8.44
CA GLY A 31 -2.00 -6.71 -9.72
C GLY A 31 -3.36 -6.06 -10.02
N GLY A 32 -3.96 -6.42 -11.16
CA GLY A 32 -5.27 -5.89 -11.54
C GLY A 32 -6.31 -6.03 -10.41
N SER A 33 -7.14 -5.01 -10.25
CA SER A 33 -8.25 -4.99 -9.29
C SER A 33 -9.20 -6.18 -9.55
N LEU A 34 -9.65 -6.86 -8.50
CA LEU A 34 -10.62 -7.96 -8.63
C LEU A 34 -11.96 -7.41 -9.14
N SER A 35 -12.67 -8.20 -9.96
CA SER A 35 -14.03 -7.86 -10.39
C SER A 35 -15.05 -8.04 -9.27
N HIS A 36 -14.84 -9.02 -8.39
CA HIS A 36 -15.72 -9.35 -7.27
C HIS A 36 -14.95 -9.30 -5.96
N CYS A 37 -15.65 -8.92 -4.89
CA CYS A 37 -15.09 -8.85 -3.55
C CYS A 37 -14.76 -10.23 -3.02
N TYR A 38 -13.58 -10.38 -2.42
CA TYR A 38 -13.14 -11.65 -1.83
C TYR A 38 -14.02 -12.12 -0.65
N ASP A 39 -14.44 -11.22 0.24
CA ASP A 39 -15.18 -11.62 1.45
C ASP A 39 -16.68 -11.85 1.22
N CYS A 40 -17.34 -10.98 0.43
CA CYS A 40 -18.78 -11.04 0.23
C CYS A 40 -19.23 -11.47 -1.17
N GLY A 41 -18.31 -11.61 -2.13
CA GLY A 41 -18.63 -12.02 -3.50
C GLY A 41 -19.32 -10.96 -4.38
N TYR A 42 -19.70 -9.80 -3.83
CA TYR A 42 -20.35 -8.72 -4.60
C TYR A 42 -19.39 -8.06 -5.61
N GLU A 43 -19.93 -7.57 -6.72
CA GLU A 43 -19.16 -6.84 -7.72
C GLU A 43 -18.50 -5.59 -7.10
N ILE A 44 -17.22 -5.40 -7.37
CA ILE A 44 -16.49 -4.20 -6.95
C ILE A 44 -16.79 -3.07 -7.96
N PRO A 45 -17.30 -1.91 -7.48
CA PRO A 45 -17.64 -0.79 -8.35
C PRO A 45 -16.46 -0.41 -9.27
N PRO A 46 -16.72 -0.17 -10.57
CA PRO A 46 -15.66 0.14 -11.54
C PRO A 46 -14.83 1.35 -11.12
N LEU A 47 -15.48 2.39 -10.59
CA LEU A 47 -14.82 3.59 -10.06
C LEU A 47 -13.74 3.26 -9.02
N ARG A 48 -13.96 2.23 -8.19
CA ARG A 48 -12.99 1.79 -7.17
C ARG A 48 -11.86 0.99 -7.80
N ARG A 49 -12.15 0.16 -8.81
CA ARG A 49 -11.12 -0.59 -9.56
C ARG A 49 -10.16 0.34 -10.28
N GLU A 50 -10.65 1.47 -10.79
CA GLU A 50 -9.86 2.51 -11.46
C GLU A 50 -9.07 3.38 -10.48
N LYS A 51 -9.69 3.84 -9.39
CA LYS A 51 -9.04 4.73 -8.42
C LYS A 51 -8.08 4.00 -7.47
N VAL A 52 -8.33 2.73 -7.20
CA VAL A 52 -7.56 1.91 -6.27
C VAL A 52 -7.06 0.66 -7.00
N PRO A 53 -5.92 0.74 -7.71
CA PRO A 53 -5.36 -0.41 -8.42
C PRO A 53 -5.01 -1.52 -7.43
N GLY A 54 -5.50 -2.73 -7.72
CA GLY A 54 -5.33 -3.92 -6.90
C GLY A 54 -6.30 -4.00 -5.71
N CYS A 55 -7.47 -3.38 -5.80
CA CYS A 55 -8.50 -3.59 -4.80
C CYS A 55 -9.03 -5.03 -4.84
N THR A 56 -9.02 -5.71 -3.69
CA THR A 56 -9.51 -7.09 -3.55
C THR A 56 -10.86 -7.19 -2.83
N ARG A 57 -11.31 -6.07 -2.24
CA ARG A 57 -12.49 -5.98 -1.38
C ARG A 57 -13.39 -4.82 -1.78
N CYS A 58 -14.71 -4.99 -1.62
CA CYS A 58 -15.68 -3.91 -1.76
C CYS A 58 -15.48 -2.85 -0.65
N VAL A 59 -16.16 -1.71 -0.79
CA VAL A 59 -16.04 -0.58 0.15
C VAL A 59 -16.44 -1.00 1.56
N GLU A 60 -17.53 -1.75 1.70
CA GLU A 60 -18.08 -2.15 3.00
C GLU A 60 -17.18 -3.14 3.71
N CYS A 61 -16.74 -4.21 3.03
CA CYS A 61 -15.83 -5.20 3.60
C CYS A 61 -14.46 -4.59 3.95
N GLN A 62 -13.97 -3.65 3.14
CA GLN A 62 -12.74 -2.92 3.46
C GLN A 62 -12.91 -2.06 4.71
N ALA A 63 -14.00 -1.28 4.81
CA ALA A 63 -14.25 -0.43 5.96
C ALA A 63 -14.44 -1.24 7.26
N ALA A 64 -15.08 -2.41 7.16
CA ALA A 64 -15.21 -3.35 8.28
C ALA A 64 -13.84 -3.90 8.71
N ALA A 65 -12.99 -4.30 7.77
CA ALA A 65 -11.65 -4.79 8.06
C ALA A 65 -10.77 -3.71 8.70
N GLU A 66 -10.80 -2.47 8.20
CA GLU A 66 -10.05 -1.35 8.76
C GLU A 66 -10.51 -0.98 10.18
N LYS A 67 -11.82 -1.05 10.45
CA LYS A 67 -12.36 -0.87 11.81
C LYS A 67 -11.91 -1.97 12.77
N ALA A 68 -11.83 -3.21 12.30
CA ALA A 68 -11.38 -4.34 13.11
C ALA A 68 -9.88 -4.32 13.41
N MET A 69 -9.09 -3.64 12.58
CA MET A 69 -7.63 -3.52 12.71
C MET A 69 -7.19 -2.33 13.56
N ARG A 70 -8.14 -1.57 14.12
CA ARG A 70 -7.94 -0.36 14.90
C ARG A 70 -8.33 -0.59 16.35
#